data_AF-A0A7C9CQJ6-F1
#
_entry.id   AF-A0A7C9CQJ6-F1
#
_cell.length_a   1.000
_cell.length_b   1.000
_cell.length_c   1.000
_cell.angle_alpha   90.00
_cell.angle_beta   90.00
_cell.angle_gamma   90.00
#
_symmetry.space_group_name_H-M   'P 1'
#
loop_
_entity.id
_entity.type
_entity.pdbx_description
1 polymer ?
#
loop_
_entity_poly.entity_id
_entity_poly.type
_entity_poly.pdbx_seq_one_letter_code
_entity_poly.pdbx_strand_id
1 'polypeptide(L)'
;YLGYRALDSAKNMPFWRADGMLYTFLLHAGPVEFLYYWFHRALHHHFLYSRYHSHHHSSIVTEPITSVIHPFAEHIVYFLLFAIPIVTTILTQTASLLAIAIYITYIDLMNNMGHCNFEV
;
A
#
# COMPACT_ATOMS: atom_id res chain seq x y z
N TYR A 1 -15.65 4.58 -18.10
CA TYR A 1 -15.39 6.01 -17.83
C TYR A 1 -14.06 6.24 -17.11
N LEU A 2 -13.83 5.60 -15.95
CA LEU A 2 -12.56 5.75 -15.19
C LEU A 2 -11.31 5.29 -15.97
N GLY A 3 -11.37 4.13 -16.63
CA GLY A 3 -10.24 3.64 -17.44
C GLY A 3 -9.84 4.57 -18.60
N TYR A 4 -10.80 5.27 -19.20
CA TYR A 4 -10.51 6.24 -20.27
C TYR A 4 -9.76 7.45 -19.74
N ARG A 5 -10.19 8.01 -18.60
CA ARG A 5 -9.47 9.10 -17.93
C ARG A 5 -8.07 8.67 -17.47
N ALA A 6 -7.90 7.44 -17.02
CA ALA A 6 -6.60 6.91 -16.64
C ALA A 6 -5.64 6.83 -17.85
N LEU A 7 -6.13 6.42 -19.03
CA LEU A 7 -5.34 6.39 -20.26
C LEU A 7 -4.89 7.80 -20.69
N ASP A 8 -5.76 8.80 -20.55
CA ASP A 8 -5.41 10.18 -20.89
C ASP A 8 -4.41 10.79 -19.88
N SER A 9 -4.59 10.49 -18.59
CA SER A 9 -3.61 10.84 -17.54
C SER A 9 -2.25 10.18 -17.81
N ALA A 10 -2.21 8.93 -18.28
CA ALA A 10 -0.97 8.22 -18.57
C ALA A 10 -0.19 8.83 -19.75
N LYS A 11 -0.88 9.27 -20.80
CA LYS A 11 -0.23 9.88 -21.98
C LYS A 11 0.50 11.19 -21.67
N ASN A 12 -0.03 11.97 -20.74
CA ASN A 12 0.48 13.30 -20.41
C ASN A 12 1.06 13.36 -18.98
N MET A 13 1.40 12.22 -18.39
CA MET A 13 1.88 12.18 -17.02
C MET A 13 3.25 12.85 -16.93
N PRO A 14 3.40 13.92 -16.14
CA PRO A 14 4.69 14.56 -15.96
C PRO A 14 5.64 13.64 -15.21
N PHE A 15 6.93 13.79 -15.49
CA PHE A 15 7.97 13.05 -14.78
C PHE A 15 7.97 13.35 -13.28
N TRP A 16 7.79 14.62 -12.90
CA TRP A 16 7.82 15.08 -11.50
C TRP A 16 6.78 16.17 -11.24
N ARG A 17 6.14 16.11 -10.07
CA ARG A 17 5.36 17.21 -9.49
C ARG A 17 5.35 17.14 -7.96
N ALA A 18 5.51 18.30 -7.31
CA ALA A 18 5.55 18.39 -5.85
C ALA A 18 4.17 18.26 -5.18
N ASP A 19 3.11 18.79 -5.81
CA ASP A 19 1.73 18.69 -5.30
C ASP A 19 1.25 17.23 -5.23
N GLY A 20 1.52 16.45 -6.27
CA GLY A 20 1.30 15.00 -6.29
C GLY A 20 2.03 14.26 -5.18
N MET A 21 3.31 14.57 -4.98
CA MET A 21 4.12 13.95 -3.91
C MET A 21 3.55 14.30 -2.53
N LEU A 22 3.15 15.55 -2.31
CA LEU A 22 2.53 15.97 -1.05
C LEU A 22 1.22 15.25 -0.79
N TYR A 23 0.34 15.14 -1.80
CA TYR A 23 -0.90 14.37 -1.67
C TYR A 23 -0.63 12.91 -1.36
N THR A 24 0.31 12.27 -2.06
CA THR A 24 0.69 10.88 -1.78
C THR A 24 1.13 10.70 -0.33
N PHE A 25 2.00 11.58 0.16
CA PHE A 25 2.48 11.53 1.55
C PHE A 25 1.34 11.71 2.57
N LEU A 26 0.50 12.73 2.40
CA LEU A 26 -0.60 13.00 3.34
C LEU A 26 -1.66 11.90 3.34
N LEU A 27 -1.98 11.37 2.16
CA LEU A 27 -2.94 10.26 2.02
C LEU A 27 -2.40 8.97 2.62
N HIS A 28 -1.09 8.73 2.50
CA HIS A 28 -0.45 7.59 3.13
C HIS A 28 -0.44 7.75 4.65
N ALA A 29 0.23 8.79 5.16
CA ALA A 29 0.43 9.02 6.59
C ALA A 29 -0.86 9.21 7.39
N GLY A 30 -1.96 9.64 6.76
CA GLY A 30 -3.26 9.76 7.40
C GLY A 30 -4.19 8.58 7.07
N PRO A 31 -5.01 8.68 6.02
CA PRO A 31 -6.03 7.68 5.70
C PRO A 31 -5.53 6.24 5.58
N VAL A 32 -4.43 6.00 4.87
CA VAL A 32 -3.94 4.63 4.62
C VAL A 32 -3.47 3.99 5.92
N GLU A 33 -2.60 4.65 6.67
CA GLU A 33 -2.11 4.14 7.96
C GLU A 33 -3.24 3.91 8.96
N PHE A 34 -4.20 4.84 9.04
CA PHE A 34 -5.36 4.68 9.92
C PHE A 34 -6.18 3.43 9.56
N LEU A 35 -6.53 3.27 8.28
CA LEU A 35 -7.30 2.12 7.81
C LEU A 35 -6.52 0.81 7.94
N TYR A 36 -5.21 0.84 7.65
CA TYR A 36 -4.29 -0.28 7.81
C TYR A 36 -4.31 -0.78 9.26
N TYR A 37 -4.10 0.14 10.21
CA TYR A 37 -4.07 -0.18 11.64
C TYR A 37 -5.36 -0.87 12.10
N TRP A 38 -6.52 -0.30 11.78
CA TRP A 38 -7.80 -0.87 12.21
C TRP A 38 -8.14 -2.18 11.52
N PHE A 39 -7.82 -2.32 10.24
CA PHE A 39 -8.03 -3.57 9.52
C PHE A 39 -7.13 -4.68 10.08
N HIS A 40 -5.84 -4.42 10.24
CA HIS A 40 -4.91 -5.38 10.83
C HIS A 40 -5.34 -5.74 12.26
N ARG A 41 -5.74 -4.77 13.09
CA ARG A 41 -6.29 -5.05 14.43
C ARG A 41 -7.54 -5.94 14.38
N ALA A 42 -8.42 -5.74 13.41
CA ALA A 42 -9.60 -6.59 13.23
C ALA A 42 -9.21 -8.01 12.80
N LEU A 43 -8.20 -8.17 11.95
CA LEU A 43 -7.67 -9.47 11.54
C LEU A 43 -7.18 -10.31 12.73
N HIS A 44 -6.74 -9.68 13.82
CA HIS A 44 -6.39 -10.37 15.06
C HIS A 44 -7.58 -10.83 15.91
N HIS A 45 -8.82 -10.50 15.53
CA HIS A 45 -9.99 -11.07 16.18
C HIS A 45 -10.17 -12.54 15.79
N HIS A 46 -10.43 -13.43 16.76
CA HIS A 46 -10.37 -14.90 16.63
C HIS A 46 -10.98 -15.47 15.32
N PHE A 47 -12.16 -14.98 14.92
CA PHE A 47 -12.81 -15.40 13.69
C PHE A 47 -11.99 -15.09 12.43
N LEU A 48 -11.48 -13.86 12.32
CA LEU A 48 -10.69 -13.41 11.18
C LEU A 48 -9.27 -13.98 11.24
N TYR A 49 -8.67 -14.03 12.43
CA TYR A 49 -7.33 -14.54 12.64
C TYR A 49 -7.19 -15.97 12.11
N SER A 50 -8.05 -16.87 12.60
CA SER A 50 -8.01 -18.29 12.23
C SER A 50 -8.16 -18.56 10.73
N ARG A 51 -8.83 -17.67 9.98
CA ARG A 51 -9.21 -17.87 8.57
C ARG A 51 -8.38 -17.09 7.58
N TYR A 52 -7.93 -15.91 7.97
CA TYR A 52 -7.40 -14.92 7.04
C TYR A 52 -6.04 -14.36 7.44
N HIS A 53 -5.54 -14.61 8.65
CA HIS A 53 -4.30 -13.97 9.12
C HIS A 53 -3.31 -14.93 9.82
N SER A 54 -3.78 -16.08 10.31
CA SER A 54 -2.94 -17.05 11.03
C SER A 54 -1.79 -17.61 10.18
N HIS A 55 -1.99 -17.78 8.87
CA HIS A 55 -0.93 -18.26 7.98
C HIS A 55 0.23 -17.26 7.86
N HIS A 56 -0.07 -15.97 7.83
CA HIS A 56 0.95 -14.92 7.85
C HIS A 56 1.80 -15.01 9.14
N HIS A 57 1.17 -15.21 10.30
CA HIS A 57 1.85 -15.40 11.59
C HIS A 57 2.52 -16.77 11.78
N SER A 58 2.30 -17.72 10.88
CA SER A 58 2.99 -19.02 10.97
C SER A 58 4.48 -18.94 10.62
N SER A 59 4.92 -17.82 10.04
CA SER A 59 6.34 -17.55 9.80
C SER A 59 7.05 -17.13 11.08
N ILE A 60 7.66 -18.10 11.77
CA ILE A 60 8.38 -17.90 13.03
C ILE A 60 9.74 -17.20 12.86
N VAL A 61 10.29 -17.19 11.64
CA VAL A 61 11.43 -16.36 11.26
C VAL A 61 10.91 -15.40 10.20
N THR A 62 10.86 -14.11 10.53
CA THR A 62 10.54 -13.10 9.54
C THR A 62 11.74 -12.94 8.63
N GLU A 63 11.52 -13.17 7.34
CA GLU A 63 12.45 -12.84 6.26
C GLU A 63 11.78 -11.83 5.32
N PRO A 64 12.53 -10.98 4.60
CA PRO A 64 11.96 -10.01 3.65
C PRO A 64 10.88 -10.62 2.75
N ILE A 65 11.16 -11.82 2.21
CA ILE A 65 10.24 -12.51 1.30
C ILE A 65 8.91 -12.90 1.95
N THR A 66 8.89 -13.14 3.26
CA THR A 66 7.68 -13.50 4.01
C THR A 66 6.79 -12.30 4.31
N SER A 67 7.32 -11.07 4.19
CA SER A 67 6.59 -9.82 4.48
C SER A 67 5.36 -9.60 3.59
N VAL A 68 5.32 -10.22 2.41
CA VAL A 68 4.22 -10.06 1.45
C VAL A 68 3.29 -11.28 1.39
N ILE A 69 3.57 -12.31 2.18
CA ILE A 69 2.79 -13.55 2.20
C ILE A 69 1.56 -13.34 3.08
N HIS A 70 0.42 -13.17 2.43
CA HIS A 70 -0.89 -13.03 3.06
C HIS A 70 -1.90 -13.95 2.35
N PRO A 71 -2.89 -14.50 3.07
CA PRO A 71 -4.03 -15.17 2.44
C PRO A 71 -4.71 -14.28 1.39
N PHE A 72 -5.26 -14.90 0.35
CA PHE A 72 -5.75 -14.19 -0.84
C PHE A 72 -6.62 -12.95 -0.54
N ALA A 73 -7.61 -13.09 0.35
CA ALA A 73 -8.49 -11.98 0.71
C ALA A 73 -7.76 -10.83 1.41
N GLU A 74 -6.83 -11.14 2.33
CA GLU A 74 -6.00 -10.13 2.99
C GLU A 74 -5.12 -9.39 1.97
N HIS A 75 -4.54 -10.12 1.00
CA HIS A 75 -3.74 -9.53 -0.06
C HIS A 75 -4.52 -8.56 -0.95
N ILE A 76 -5.77 -8.91 -1.33
CA ILE A 76 -6.65 -8.01 -2.10
C ILE A 76 -6.97 -6.73 -1.31
N VAL A 77 -7.24 -6.84 -0.01
CA VAL A 77 -7.55 -5.66 0.83
C VAL A 77 -6.34 -4.74 0.93
N TYR A 78 -5.14 -5.28 1.21
CA TYR A 78 -3.93 -4.45 1.25
C TYR A 78 -3.60 -3.84 -0.11
N PHE A 79 -3.77 -4.57 -1.21
CA PHE A 79 -3.57 -4.01 -2.56
C PHE A 79 -4.49 -2.80 -2.81
N LEU A 80 -5.79 -2.92 -2.48
CA LEU A 80 -6.75 -1.82 -2.63
C LEU A 80 -6.42 -0.65 -1.70
N LEU A 81 -6.00 -0.95 -0.47
CA LEU A 81 -5.65 0.04 0.54
C LEU A 81 -4.45 0.87 0.11
N PHE A 82 -3.35 0.22 -0.29
CA PHE A 82 -2.15 0.91 -0.74
C PHE A 82 -2.31 1.55 -2.13
N ALA A 83 -3.31 1.15 -2.93
CA ALA A 83 -3.65 1.83 -4.18
C ALA A 83 -4.31 3.22 -3.96
N ILE A 84 -4.82 3.54 -2.76
CA ILE A 84 -5.54 4.79 -2.48
C ILE A 84 -4.76 6.03 -2.93
N PRO A 85 -3.48 6.24 -2.55
CA PRO A 85 -2.76 7.46 -2.94
C PRO A 85 -2.52 7.56 -4.45
N ILE A 86 -2.21 6.44 -5.11
CA ILE A 86 -2.00 6.40 -6.56
C ILE A 86 -3.29 6.72 -7.32
N VAL A 87 -4.38 6.04 -6.97
CA VAL A 87 -5.69 6.28 -7.62
C VAL A 87 -6.16 7.70 -7.38
N THR A 88 -6.00 8.22 -6.15
CA THR A 88 -6.40 9.58 -5.83
C THR A 88 -5.64 10.59 -6.67
N THR A 89 -4.32 10.48 -6.75
CA THR A 89 -3.50 11.42 -7.56
C THR A 89 -3.79 11.33 -9.07
N ILE A 90 -4.17 10.15 -9.59
CA ILE A 90 -4.65 10.01 -10.97
C ILE A 90 -5.98 10.75 -11.17
N LEU A 91 -6.92 10.59 -10.23
CA LEU A 91 -8.25 11.20 -10.31
C LEU A 91 -8.22 12.72 -10.12
N THR A 92 -7.30 13.24 -9.30
CA THR A 92 -7.08 14.67 -9.09
C THR A 92 -6.11 15.29 -10.10
N GLN A 93 -5.63 14.51 -11.07
CA GLN A 93 -4.68 14.95 -12.11
C GLN A 93 -3.36 15.52 -11.55
N THR A 94 -2.93 15.02 -10.41
CA THR A 94 -1.68 15.42 -9.74
C THR A 94 -0.62 14.32 -9.74
N ALA A 95 -0.91 13.15 -10.34
CA ALA A 95 0.06 12.06 -10.47
C ALA A 95 1.34 12.49 -11.23
N SER A 96 2.48 11.93 -10.82
CA SER A 96 3.74 12.02 -11.56
C SER A 96 4.49 10.69 -11.49
N LEU A 97 5.28 10.39 -12.54
CA LEU A 97 6.00 9.12 -12.65
C LEU A 97 6.91 8.87 -11.44
N LEU A 98 7.68 9.88 -11.05
CA LEU A 98 8.62 9.78 -9.94
C LEU A 98 7.91 9.62 -8.59
N ALA A 99 6.77 10.30 -8.36
CA ALA A 99 6.01 10.12 -7.12
C ALA A 99 5.42 8.71 -6.99
N ILE A 100 4.90 8.13 -8.08
CA ILE A 100 4.40 6.75 -8.10
C ILE A 100 5.54 5.76 -7.84
N ALA A 101 6.67 5.93 -8.52
CA ALA A 101 7.83 5.06 -8.35
C ALA A 101 8.36 5.10 -6.92
N ILE A 102 8.56 6.29 -6.35
CA ILE A 102 9.00 6.47 -4.97
C ILE A 102 8.02 5.81 -4.00
N TYR A 103 6.72 5.98 -4.19
CA TYR A 103 5.72 5.44 -3.28
C TYR A 103 5.68 3.91 -3.27
N ILE A 104 5.72 3.28 -4.44
CA ILE A 104 5.78 1.81 -4.55
C ILE A 104 7.06 1.29 -3.90
N THR A 105 8.21 1.87 -4.25
CA THR A 105 9.50 1.48 -3.66
C THR A 105 9.51 1.69 -2.15
N TYR A 106 8.91 2.77 -1.65
CA TYR A 106 8.83 3.05 -0.22
C TYR A 106 8.02 1.98 0.53
N ILE A 107 6.82 1.64 0.06
CA ILE A 107 5.99 0.62 0.70
C ILE A 107 6.72 -0.72 0.72
N ASP A 108 7.28 -1.14 -0.42
CA ASP A 108 8.02 -2.40 -0.51
C ASP A 108 9.22 -2.39 0.45
N LEU A 109 10.00 -1.30 0.46
CA LEU A 109 11.16 -1.17 1.33
C LEU A 109 10.77 -1.25 2.80
N MET A 110 9.76 -0.50 3.22
CA MET A 110 9.31 -0.46 4.62
C MET A 110 8.76 -1.82 5.06
N ASN A 111 7.97 -2.48 4.21
CA ASN A 111 7.41 -3.80 4.52
C ASN A 111 8.50 -4.88 4.64
N ASN A 112 9.48 -4.87 3.73
CA ASN A 112 10.62 -5.79 3.79
C ASN A 112 11.48 -5.51 5.04
N MET A 113 11.76 -4.24 5.34
CA MET A 113 12.58 -3.84 6.49
C MET A 113 11.96 -4.28 7.82
N GLY A 114 10.64 -4.20 7.96
CA GLY A 114 9.92 -4.71 9.14
C GLY A 114 10.08 -6.22 9.37
N HIS A 115 10.44 -6.97 8.33
CA HIS A 115 10.69 -8.42 8.40
C HIS A 115 12.19 -8.77 8.36
N CYS A 116 13.09 -7.80 8.49
CA CYS A 116 14.54 -8.02 8.56
C CYS A 116 15.10 -8.18 9.99
N ASN A 117 14.24 -8.32 11.01
CA ASN A 117 14.62 -8.15 12.43
C ASN A 117 15.26 -6.78 12.72
N PHE A 118 14.91 -5.75 11.92
CA PHE A 118 15.30 -4.37 12.19
C PHE A 118 14.25 -3.77 13.13
N GLU A 119 14.64 -3.43 14.37
CA GLU A 119 13.79 -2.65 15.26
C GLU A 119 13.79 -1.18 14.77
N VAL A 120 12.60 -0.65 14.47
CA VAL A 120 12.37 0.75 14.07
C VAL A 120 11.74 1.51 15.23
#